data_AF-W1X4H4-F1
#
_entry.id   AF-W1X4H4-F1
#
_cell.length_a   1.000
_cell.length_b   1.000
_cell.length_c   1.000
_cell.angle_alpha   90.00
_cell.angle_beta   90.00
_cell.angle_gamma   90.00
#
_symmetry.space_group_name_H-M   'P 1'
#
loop_
_entity.id
_entity.type
_entity.pdbx_description
1 polymer ?
#
loop_
_entity_poly.entity_id
_entity_poly.type
_entity_poly.pdbx_seq_one_letter_code
_entity_poly.pdbx_strand_id
1 'polypeptide(L)'
;LFRSIVGTIGGGMVERKVIEESLQALQERKPRLFHGRMARNGADAVGSDCGGAMSVFISVHGMRPRLVLIGAGHVNRAIAQSAALLGFDIAVADIYRESLNPELFPPSTTLLHAESFGAAVEALDIRPDNFVLIATNN
;
A
#
# COMPACT_ATOMS: atom_id res chain seq x y z
N LEU A 1 7.17 -8.45 4.85
CA LEU A 1 5.88 -8.97 4.37
C LEU A 1 6.07 -9.55 2.97
N PHE A 2 6.44 -10.83 2.85
CA PHE A 2 6.18 -11.77 1.74
C PHE A 2 6.53 -13.14 2.34
N ARG A 3 5.57 -14.03 2.52
CA ARG A 3 5.83 -15.31 3.21
C ARG A 3 5.89 -16.52 2.28
N SER A 4 5.47 -16.38 1.02
CA SER A 4 5.56 -17.47 0.05
C SER A 4 5.35 -16.97 -1.39
N ILE A 5 5.90 -17.75 -2.33
CA ILE A 5 5.60 -17.70 -3.76
C ILE A 5 4.83 -18.99 -4.07
N VAL A 6 3.80 -18.91 -4.89
CA VAL A 6 2.98 -20.07 -5.29
C VAL A 6 3.00 -20.18 -6.80
N GLY A 7 3.38 -21.36 -7.30
CA GLY A 7 3.55 -21.60 -8.74
C GLY A 7 4.93 -21.19 -9.27
N THR A 8 5.12 -21.35 -10.58
CA THR A 8 6.35 -21.01 -11.29
C THR A 8 6.02 -20.56 -12.72
N ILE A 9 6.87 -19.72 -13.29
CA ILE A 9 6.81 -19.33 -14.71
C ILE A 9 7.88 -20.03 -15.57
N GLY A 10 8.56 -21.04 -15.01
CA GLY A 10 9.66 -21.78 -15.64
C GLY A 10 11.00 -21.71 -14.91
N GLY A 11 11.10 -20.93 -13.82
CA GLY A 11 12.28 -20.87 -12.96
C GLY A 11 13.44 -20.03 -13.49
N GLY A 12 14.62 -20.22 -12.87
CA GLY A 12 15.88 -19.63 -13.29
C GLY A 12 15.96 -18.09 -13.15
N MET A 13 16.79 -17.46 -13.98
CA MET A 13 17.05 -16.02 -13.92
C MET A 13 15.83 -15.17 -14.27
N VAL A 14 14.96 -15.68 -15.15
CA VAL A 14 13.70 -15.03 -15.51
C VAL A 14 12.79 -14.94 -14.28
N GLU A 15 12.58 -16.05 -13.58
CA GLU A 15 11.70 -16.06 -12.41
C GLU A 15 12.22 -15.14 -11.30
N ARG A 16 13.54 -15.16 -11.07
CA ARG A 16 14.18 -14.22 -10.14
C ARG A 16 13.91 -12.77 -10.53
N LYS A 17 14.06 -12.42 -11.81
CA LYS A 17 13.79 -11.07 -12.29
C LYS A 17 12.32 -10.69 -12.11
N VAL A 18 11.39 -11.60 -12.42
CA VAL A 18 9.95 -11.36 -12.22
C VAL A 18 9.60 -11.17 -10.76
N ILE A 19 10.22 -11.90 -9.84
CA ILE A 19 10.05 -11.69 -8.39
C ILE A 19 10.52 -10.29 -8.00
N GLU A 20 11.70 -9.85 -8.46
CA GLU A 20 12.21 -8.50 -8.20
C GLU A 20 11.27 -7.40 -8.75
N GLU A 21 10.82 -7.55 -9.99
CA GLU A 21 9.88 -6.62 -10.62
C GLU A 21 8.51 -6.59 -9.91
N SER A 22 8.08 -7.74 -9.37
CA SER A 22 6.84 -7.87 -8.59
C SER A 22 6.94 -7.16 -7.25
N LEU A 23 8.06 -7.29 -6.55
CA LEU A 23 8.30 -6.56 -5.29
C LEU A 23 8.27 -5.04 -5.51
N GLN A 24 8.89 -4.57 -6.60
CA GLN A 24 8.82 -3.18 -7.00
C GLN A 24 7.39 -2.74 -7.35
N ALA A 25 6.64 -3.54 -8.13
CA ALA A 25 5.24 -3.26 -8.46
C ALA A 25 4.38 -3.11 -7.19
N LEU A 26 4.59 -3.98 -6.20
CA LEU A 26 3.90 -3.96 -4.91
C LEU A 26 4.25 -2.74 -4.07
N GLN A 27 5.52 -2.33 -4.05
CA GLN A 27 5.97 -1.12 -3.37
C GLN A 27 5.38 0.14 -4.03
N GLU A 28 5.39 0.20 -5.36
CA GLU A 28 4.90 1.32 -6.16
C GLU A 28 3.38 1.34 -6.30
N ARG A 29 2.72 0.23 -5.96
CA ARG A 29 1.26 0.07 -6.06
C ARG A 29 0.74 0.19 -7.50
N LYS A 30 1.56 -0.21 -8.48
CA LYS A 30 1.28 -0.04 -9.92
C LYS A 30 1.55 -1.34 -10.68
N PRO A 31 0.73 -1.69 -11.67
CA PRO A 31 0.99 -2.83 -12.54
C PRO A 31 2.20 -2.55 -13.43
N ARG A 32 2.86 -3.62 -13.90
CA ARG A 32 4.06 -3.54 -14.75
C ARG A 32 3.99 -4.56 -15.87
N LEU A 33 4.58 -4.23 -17.02
CA LEU A 33 4.79 -5.16 -18.12
C LEU A 33 6.29 -5.32 -18.34
N PHE A 34 6.78 -6.53 -18.11
CA PHE A 34 8.17 -6.91 -18.27
C PHE A 34 8.35 -7.69 -19.57
N HIS A 35 9.40 -7.40 -20.32
CA HIS A 35 9.82 -8.16 -21.49
C HIS A 35 11.19 -8.76 -21.20
N GLY A 36 11.33 -10.08 -21.32
CA GLY A 36 12.56 -10.80 -21.05
C GLY A 36 12.95 -11.70 -22.21
N ARG A 37 14.13 -11.47 -22.77
CA ARG A 37 14.79 -12.39 -23.72
C ARG A 37 15.69 -13.34 -22.96
N MET A 38 15.53 -14.63 -23.23
CA MET A 38 16.34 -15.72 -22.65
C MET A 38 17.68 -15.84 -23.38
N ALA A 39 18.45 -14.75 -23.33
CA ALA A 39 19.77 -14.63 -23.91
C ALA A 39 20.76 -14.16 -22.83
N ARG A 40 22.06 -14.45 -23.01
CA ARG A 40 23.10 -14.02 -22.07
C ARG A 40 23.28 -12.51 -22.08
N ASN A 41 23.32 -11.93 -23.28
CA ASN A 41 23.68 -10.53 -23.51
C ASN A 41 22.72 -9.87 -24.53
N GLY A 42 22.73 -8.54 -24.56
CA GLY A 42 21.93 -7.72 -25.47
C GLY A 42 20.73 -7.06 -24.78
N ALA A 43 19.94 -6.31 -25.55
CA ALA A 43 18.73 -5.68 -25.03
C ALA A 43 17.76 -6.73 -24.46
N ASP A 44 17.19 -6.41 -23.29
CA ASP A 44 16.24 -7.24 -22.54
C ASP A 44 16.73 -8.65 -22.19
N ALA A 45 18.04 -8.88 -22.25
CA ALA A 45 18.65 -10.17 -21.92
C ALA A 45 18.58 -10.43 -20.40
N VAL A 46 18.01 -11.58 -20.03
CA VAL A 46 17.84 -11.99 -18.63
C VAL A 46 18.96 -12.89 -18.11
N GLY A 47 20.04 -13.08 -18.86
CA GLY A 47 21.21 -13.85 -18.42
C GLY A 47 21.00 -15.37 -18.47
N SER A 48 20.26 -15.87 -19.46
CA SER A 48 20.04 -17.31 -19.69
C SER A 48 20.38 -17.72 -21.12
N ASP A 49 20.45 -19.02 -21.41
CA ASP A 49 20.88 -19.54 -22.72
C ASP A 49 19.91 -20.57 -23.30
N CYS A 50 18.62 -20.37 -23.01
CA CYS A 50 17.56 -21.28 -23.45
C CYS A 50 17.05 -20.94 -24.86
N GLY A 51 17.27 -19.71 -25.33
CA GLY A 51 16.70 -19.19 -26.57
C GLY A 51 15.21 -18.93 -26.42
N GLY A 52 14.77 -17.69 -26.70
CA GLY A 52 13.36 -17.32 -26.62
C GLY A 52 13.13 -15.93 -26.03
N ALA A 53 11.88 -15.50 -26.03
CA ALA A 53 11.44 -14.25 -25.42
C ALA A 53 10.08 -14.47 -24.75
N MET A 54 9.82 -13.71 -23.69
CA MET A 54 8.53 -13.72 -23.01
C MET A 54 8.15 -12.32 -22.55
N SER A 55 6.84 -12.09 -22.44
CA SER A 55 6.27 -10.92 -21.79
C SER A 55 5.54 -11.38 -20.52
N VAL A 56 5.79 -10.71 -19.41
CA VAL A 56 5.14 -10.98 -18.13
C VAL A 56 4.40 -9.74 -17.68
N PHE A 57 3.09 -9.88 -17.55
CA PHE A 57 2.25 -8.84 -16.96
C PHE A 57 2.11 -9.08 -15.46
N ILE A 58 2.51 -8.08 -14.67
CA ILE A 58 2.46 -8.08 -13.22
C ILE A 58 1.33 -7.15 -12.80
N SER A 59 0.28 -7.71 -12.21
CA SER A 59 -0.83 -6.96 -11.63
C SER A 59 -0.73 -6.96 -10.10
N VAL A 60 -1.11 -5.84 -9.48
CA VAL A 60 -1.09 -5.67 -8.03
C VAL A 60 -2.52 -5.63 -7.52
N HIS A 61 -2.83 -6.50 -6.55
CA HIS A 61 -4.17 -6.65 -5.99
C HIS A 61 -4.14 -6.63 -4.45
N GLY A 62 -5.31 -6.44 -3.84
CA GLY A 62 -5.46 -6.57 -2.38
C GLY A 62 -4.94 -5.37 -1.58
N MET A 63 -4.64 -4.25 -2.23
CA MET A 63 -4.35 -3.03 -1.51
C MET A 63 -5.61 -2.44 -0.90
N ARG A 64 -5.57 -2.16 0.40
CA ARG A 64 -6.63 -1.44 1.09
C ARG A 64 -6.49 0.06 0.76
N PRO A 65 -7.54 0.73 0.28
CA PRO A 65 -7.51 2.19 0.15
C PRO A 65 -7.28 2.81 1.53
N ARG A 66 -6.43 3.84 1.59
CA ARG A 66 -6.11 4.50 2.86
C ARG A 66 -7.07 5.66 3.10
N LEU A 67 -7.72 5.68 4.26
CA LEU A 67 -8.57 6.76 4.74
C LEU A 67 -7.89 7.45 5.93
N VAL A 68 -7.65 8.74 5.77
CA VAL A 68 -7.06 9.62 6.78
C VAL A 68 -8.15 10.51 7.35
N LEU A 69 -8.39 10.40 8.64
CA LEU A 69 -9.37 11.18 9.38
C LEU A 69 -8.65 12.22 10.24
N ILE A 70 -8.87 13.50 9.96
CA ILE A 70 -8.35 14.61 10.75
C ILE A 70 -9.45 15.05 11.72
N GLY A 71 -9.19 14.83 13.02
CA GLY A 71 -10.15 14.86 14.12
C GLY A 71 -10.59 13.46 14.55
N ALA A 72 -10.79 13.26 15.85
CA ALA A 72 -11.21 12.01 16.50
C ALA A 72 -12.56 12.17 17.22
N GLY A 73 -13.36 13.16 16.80
CA GLY A 73 -14.73 13.38 17.28
C GLY A 73 -15.75 12.36 16.75
N HIS A 74 -17.01 12.50 17.17
CA HIS A 74 -18.09 11.55 16.88
C HIS A 74 -18.29 11.25 15.39
N VAL A 75 -18.14 12.26 14.52
CA VAL A 75 -18.24 12.09 13.06
C VAL A 75 -17.19 11.08 12.57
N ASN A 76 -15.93 11.30 12.90
CA ASN A 76 -14.84 10.45 12.42
C ASN A 76 -14.84 9.07 13.07
N ARG A 77 -15.33 8.93 14.30
CA ARG A 77 -15.57 7.61 14.91
C ARG A 77 -16.60 6.81 14.10
N ALA A 78 -17.73 7.41 13.74
CA ALA A 78 -18.77 6.73 12.94
C ALA A 78 -18.27 6.38 11.53
N ILE A 79 -17.53 7.29 10.90
CA ILE A 79 -16.89 7.02 9.60
C ILE A 79 -15.88 5.88 9.70
N ALA A 80 -15.04 5.84 10.73
CA ALA A 80 -14.06 4.76 10.91
C ALA A 80 -14.73 3.38 11.00
N GLN A 81 -15.83 3.26 11.76
CA GLN A 81 -16.58 2.00 11.87
C GLN A 81 -17.13 1.55 10.51
N SER A 82 -17.69 2.47 9.73
CA SER A 82 -18.24 2.17 8.41
C SER A 82 -17.14 1.82 7.39
N ALA A 83 -16.03 2.57 7.41
CA ALA A 83 -14.90 2.37 6.50
C ALA A 83 -14.17 1.04 6.76
N ALA A 84 -14.16 0.54 8.00
CA ALA A 84 -13.56 -0.75 8.32
C ALA A 84 -14.29 -1.90 7.60
N LEU A 85 -15.61 -1.83 7.48
CA LEU A 85 -16.42 -2.82 6.75
C LEU A 85 -16.12 -2.83 5.24
N LEU A 86 -15.72 -1.69 4.70
CA LEU A 86 -15.33 -1.52 3.30
C LEU A 86 -13.86 -1.87 3.04
N GLY A 87 -13.12 -2.29 4.07
CA GLY A 87 -11.73 -2.73 3.95
C GLY A 87 -10.72 -1.60 3.81
N PHE A 88 -11.03 -0.39 4.30
CA PHE A 88 -10.05 0.70 4.34
C PHE A 88 -8.92 0.42 5.35
N ASP A 89 -7.75 0.95 5.03
CA ASP A 89 -6.67 1.17 6.00
C ASP A 89 -6.87 2.55 6.64
N ILE A 90 -7.15 2.60 7.94
CA ILE A 90 -7.66 3.80 8.60
C ILE A 90 -6.59 4.39 9.51
N ALA A 91 -6.31 5.68 9.33
CA ALA A 91 -5.53 6.48 10.25
C ALA A 91 -6.35 7.65 10.77
N VAL A 92 -6.32 7.90 12.07
CA VAL A 92 -7.00 9.03 12.72
C VAL A 92 -5.96 9.86 13.45
N ALA A 93 -5.97 11.16 13.22
CA ALA A 93 -5.14 12.09 13.95
C ALA A 93 -5.96 13.14 14.68
N ASP A 94 -5.56 13.48 15.91
CA ASP A 94 -6.17 14.53 16.71
C ASP A 94 -5.11 15.24 17.56
N ILE A 95 -5.41 16.48 17.94
CA ILE A 95 -4.56 17.30 18.83
C ILE A 95 -4.89 17.09 20.31
N TYR A 96 -6.08 16.58 20.61
CA TYR A 96 -6.53 16.23 21.94
C TYR A 96 -6.36 14.73 22.19
N ARG A 97 -5.40 14.37 23.04
CA ARG A 97 -4.97 12.98 23.26
C ARG A 97 -6.10 12.08 23.75
N GLU A 98 -6.98 12.60 24.58
CA GLU A 98 -8.11 11.90 25.18
C GLU A 98 -9.17 11.53 24.12
N SER A 99 -9.22 12.23 22.98
CA SER A 99 -10.09 11.86 21.86
C SER A 99 -9.68 10.54 21.20
N LEU A 100 -8.41 10.14 21.35
CA LEU A 100 -7.79 8.99 20.69
C LEU A 100 -7.84 7.71 21.56
N ASN A 101 -8.98 7.46 22.23
CA ASN A 101 -9.21 6.21 22.94
C ASN A 101 -9.37 5.05 21.92
N PRO A 102 -8.48 4.02 21.92
CA PRO A 102 -8.56 2.89 21.00
C PRO A 102 -9.88 2.11 21.04
N GLU A 103 -10.58 2.10 22.18
CA GLU A 103 -11.86 1.41 22.32
C GLU A 103 -12.98 2.03 21.48
N LEU A 104 -12.81 3.27 21.01
CA LEU A 104 -13.79 4.00 20.20
C LEU A 104 -13.60 3.78 18.70
N PHE A 105 -12.56 3.04 18.30
CA PHE A 105 -12.17 2.83 16.90
C PHE A 105 -12.06 1.34 16.56
N PRO A 106 -12.15 0.97 15.27
CA PRO A 106 -11.85 -0.38 14.83
C PRO A 106 -10.43 -0.84 15.26
N PRO A 107 -10.21 -2.12 15.61
CA PRO A 107 -8.93 -2.60 16.14
C PRO A 107 -7.69 -2.34 15.27
N SER A 108 -7.85 -2.23 13.95
CA SER A 108 -6.75 -1.98 13.00
C SER A 108 -6.51 -0.50 12.71
N THR A 109 -7.14 0.41 13.47
CA THR A 109 -7.01 1.85 13.25
C THR A 109 -5.69 2.36 13.79
N THR A 110 -4.94 3.09 12.97
CA THR A 110 -3.75 3.82 13.44
C THR A 110 -4.17 5.12 14.08
N LEU A 111 -3.86 5.33 15.36
CA LEU A 111 -4.18 6.56 16.08
C LEU A 111 -2.91 7.40 16.27
N LEU A 112 -2.98 8.68 15.90
CA LEU A 112 -1.85 9.60 15.94
C LEU A 112 -2.22 10.85 16.73
N HIS A 113 -1.55 11.06 17.87
CA HIS A 113 -1.59 12.35 18.55
C HIS A 113 -0.55 13.29 17.93
N ALA A 114 -0.91 14.56 17.72
CA ALA A 114 0.01 15.59 17.24
C ALA A 114 -0.24 16.92 17.98
N GLU A 115 0.76 17.80 18.02
CA GLU A 115 0.63 19.12 18.68
C GLU A 115 -0.24 20.12 17.89
N SER A 116 -0.45 19.87 16.60
CA SER A 116 -1.34 20.65 15.73
C SER A 116 -1.86 19.78 14.59
N PHE A 117 -2.96 20.19 13.95
CA PHE A 117 -3.44 19.50 12.74
C PHE A 117 -2.45 19.61 11.56
N GLY A 118 -1.64 20.67 11.49
CA GLY A 118 -0.56 20.77 10.50
C GLY A 118 0.50 19.69 10.72
N ALA A 119 0.97 19.54 11.96
CA ALA A 119 1.91 18.48 12.34
C ALA A 119 1.32 17.08 12.12
N ALA A 120 0.01 16.89 12.36
CA ALA A 120 -0.68 15.64 12.05
C ALA A 120 -0.62 15.31 10.55
N VAL A 121 -0.91 16.28 9.68
CA VAL A 121 -0.87 16.10 8.22
C VAL A 121 0.52 15.71 7.74
N GLU A 122 1.57 16.36 8.26
CA GLU A 122 2.96 16.03 7.95
C GLU A 122 3.33 14.61 8.41
N ALA A 123 3.02 14.27 9.66
CA ALA A 123 3.35 12.97 10.23
C ALA A 123 2.59 11.80 9.60
N LEU A 124 1.40 12.05 9.04
CA LEU A 124 0.60 11.02 8.36
C LEU A 124 1.12 10.68 6.97
N ASP A 125 2.03 11.46 6.38
CA ASP A 125 2.52 11.29 5.00
C ASP A 125 1.33 11.07 4.03
N ILE A 126 0.46 12.08 3.93
CA ILE A 126 -0.73 12.01 3.07
C ILE A 126 -0.29 12.02 1.60
N ARG A 127 -0.69 10.98 0.87
CA ARG A 127 -0.35 10.80 -0.55
C ARG A 127 -1.56 11.05 -1.46
N PRO A 128 -1.35 11.30 -2.77
CA PRO A 128 -2.44 11.52 -3.73
C PRO A 128 -3.44 10.36 -3.85
N ASP A 129 -3.06 9.14 -3.47
CA ASP A 129 -3.92 7.94 -3.46
C ASP A 129 -4.72 7.78 -2.16
N ASN A 130 -4.67 8.76 -1.23
CA ASN A 130 -5.36 8.69 0.06
C ASN A 130 -6.69 9.45 0.01
N PHE A 131 -7.69 8.92 0.68
CA PHE A 131 -8.93 9.64 0.97
C PHE A 131 -8.72 10.41 2.28
N VAL A 132 -9.09 11.69 2.30
CA VAL A 132 -8.93 12.54 3.47
C VAL A 132 -10.29 13.11 3.86
N LEU A 133 -10.64 13.00 5.14
CA LEU A 133 -11.81 13.66 5.70
C LEU A 133 -11.39 14.50 6.90
N ILE A 134 -11.71 15.79 6.83
CA ILE A 134 -11.43 16.76 7.89
C ILE A 134 -12.74 17.08 8.57
N ALA A 135 -12.88 16.62 9.82
CA ALA A 135 -14.04 16.91 10.67
C ALA A 135 -13.53 17.19 12.08
N THR A 136 -12.95 18.37 12.22
CA THR A 136 -12.46 18.91 13.49
C THR A 136 -13.51 19.89 14.04
N ASN A 137 -13.59 20.00 15.36
CA ASN A 137 -14.35 21.08 15.98
C ASN A 137 -13.34 22.17 16.33
N ASN A 138 -13.44 23.32 15.68
CA ASN A 138 -12.62 24.50 15.95
C ASN A 138 -13.56 25.70 16.13
#